data_AF-A0A1A2ZU09-F1
#
_entry.id   AF-A0A1A2ZU09-F1
#
_cell.length_a   1.000
_cell.length_b   1.000
_cell.length_c   1.000
_cell.angle_alpha   90.00
_cell.angle_beta   90.00
_cell.angle_gamma   90.00
#
_symmetry.space_group_name_H-M   'P 1'
#
loop_
_entity.id
_entity.type
_entity.pdbx_description
1 polymer ?
#
loop_
_entity_poly.entity_id
_entity_poly.type
_entity_poly.pdbx_seq_one_letter_code
_entity_poly.pdbx_strand_id
1 'polypeptide(L)'
;MKAERGRRAWSQAELSDRLRAKGLEHMLPSTVAKIENGDRAVRIDEANAVADIFGISVDELLGRSPAGGNLVWSASRLTGLARNSAGHMSDLIETVTDELQDVRYYAAFDPPTDSVDDLIVSTEAVLSALEEARRTLDTLGEASIPGVTITTTKRKGTKR
;
A
#
# COMPACT_ATOMS: atom_id res chain seq x y z
N MET A 1 -16.12 15.49 -2.50
CA MET A 1 -16.64 14.15 -2.12
C MET A 1 -17.69 13.61 -3.10
N LYS A 2 -18.89 14.20 -3.18
CA LYS A 2 -19.98 13.72 -4.06
C LYS A 2 -19.57 13.55 -5.54
N ALA A 3 -18.86 14.52 -6.09
CA ALA A 3 -18.35 14.45 -7.46
C ALA A 3 -17.44 13.22 -7.67
N GLU A 4 -16.52 12.98 -6.74
CA GLU A 4 -15.53 11.91 -6.83
C GLU A 4 -16.14 10.52 -6.66
N ARG A 5 -17.14 10.41 -5.78
CA ARG A 5 -17.99 9.23 -5.65
C ARG A 5 -18.77 8.97 -6.95
N GLY A 6 -19.35 10.01 -7.54
CA GLY A 6 -20.08 9.94 -8.81
C GLY A 6 -19.22 9.48 -9.99
N ARG A 7 -17.99 9.99 -10.11
CA ARG A 7 -17.02 9.55 -11.15
C ARG A 7 -16.73 8.05 -11.10
N ARG A 8 -16.77 7.44 -9.91
CA ARG A 8 -16.50 6.01 -9.69
C ARG A 8 -17.76 5.14 -9.72
N ALA A 9 -18.93 5.74 -10.00
CA ALA A 9 -20.23 5.07 -9.93
C ALA A 9 -20.51 4.39 -8.57
N TRP A 10 -19.94 4.91 -7.48
CA TRP A 10 -20.18 4.37 -6.15
C TRP A 10 -21.45 4.94 -5.53
N SER A 11 -22.20 4.10 -4.83
CA SER A 11 -23.25 4.50 -3.91
C SER A 11 -22.66 5.06 -2.61
N GLN A 12 -23.49 5.76 -1.82
CA GLN A 12 -23.09 6.24 -0.49
C GLN A 12 -22.80 5.09 0.47
N ALA A 13 -23.49 3.95 0.31
CA ALA A 13 -23.25 2.74 1.07
C ALA A 13 -21.86 2.17 0.78
N GLU A 14 -21.49 2.02 -0.49
CA GLU A 14 -20.18 1.47 -0.82
C GLU A 14 -19.01 2.39 -0.41
N LEU A 15 -19.20 3.72 -0.39
CA LEU A 15 -18.19 4.62 0.16
C LEU A 15 -18.09 4.49 1.68
N SER A 16 -19.22 4.34 2.37
CA SER A 16 -19.28 4.05 3.80
C SER A 16 -18.54 2.76 4.15
N ASP A 17 -18.78 1.66 3.42
CA ASP A 17 -18.12 0.38 3.66
C ASP A 17 -16.59 0.48 3.51
N ARG A 18 -16.11 1.19 2.47
CA ARG A 18 -14.67 1.43 2.28
C ARG A 18 -14.05 2.28 3.39
N LEU A 19 -14.75 3.29 3.88
CA LEU A 19 -14.28 4.12 5.00
C LEU A 19 -14.21 3.32 6.31
N ARG A 20 -15.22 2.50 6.56
CA ARG A 20 -15.26 1.61 7.74
C ARG A 20 -14.15 0.57 7.69
N ALA A 21 -13.85 0.02 6.51
CA ALA A 21 -12.71 -0.88 6.31
C ALA A 21 -11.34 -0.22 6.62
N LYS A 22 -11.23 1.11 6.59
CA LYS A 22 -10.05 1.87 7.03
C LYS A 22 -10.07 2.26 8.52
N GLY A 23 -11.00 1.71 9.31
CA GLY A 23 -11.12 1.96 10.75
C GLY A 23 -12.00 3.15 11.12
N LEU A 24 -12.72 3.77 10.17
CA LEU A 24 -13.69 4.83 10.47
C LEU A 24 -15.08 4.23 10.70
N GLU A 25 -15.25 3.48 11.79
CA GLU A 25 -16.48 2.73 12.08
C GLU A 25 -17.74 3.61 12.14
N HIS A 26 -17.60 4.88 12.54
CA HIS A 26 -18.67 5.87 12.63
C HIS A 26 -19.14 6.41 11.27
N MET A 27 -18.49 6.02 10.17
CA MET A 27 -18.84 6.47 8.83
C MET A 27 -19.96 5.63 8.23
N LEU A 28 -21.20 5.90 8.65
CA LEU A 28 -22.41 5.29 8.09
C LEU A 28 -22.83 5.94 6.75
N PRO A 29 -23.65 5.27 5.91
CA PRO A 29 -24.12 5.84 4.64
C PRO A 29 -24.87 7.18 4.82
N SER A 30 -25.62 7.30 5.91
CA SER A 30 -26.31 8.56 6.28
C SER A 30 -25.34 9.66 6.69
N THR A 31 -24.22 9.32 7.33
CA THR A 31 -23.16 10.29 7.65
C THR A 31 -22.46 10.76 6.38
N VAL A 32 -22.19 9.86 5.43
CA VAL A 32 -21.71 10.22 4.09
C VAL A 32 -22.67 11.18 3.41
N ALA A 33 -23.98 10.90 3.42
CA ALA A 33 -24.98 11.77 2.82
C ALA A 33 -24.99 13.18 3.45
N LYS A 34 -24.94 13.28 4.78
CA LYS A 34 -24.88 14.57 5.49
C LYS A 34 -23.62 15.36 5.15
N ILE A 35 -22.48 14.70 5.02
CA ILE A 35 -21.23 15.36 4.59
C ILE A 35 -21.36 15.84 3.13
N GLU A 36 -21.90 15.01 2.24
CA GLU A 36 -22.08 15.37 0.82
C GLU A 36 -23.05 16.53 0.59
N ASN A 37 -24.06 16.67 1.47
CA ASN A 37 -25.02 17.77 1.43
C ASN A 37 -24.54 19.03 2.17
N GLY A 38 -23.46 18.93 2.94
CA GLY A 38 -22.97 20.04 3.78
C GLY A 38 -23.67 20.18 5.13
N ASP A 39 -24.59 19.27 5.46
CA ASP A 39 -25.31 19.24 6.76
C ASP A 39 -24.39 18.87 7.93
N ARG A 40 -23.20 18.32 7.64
CA ARG A 40 -22.19 17.96 8.63
C ARG A 40 -20.80 18.30 8.11
N ALA A 41 -20.01 18.99 8.93
CA ALA A 41 -18.58 19.20 8.67
C ALA A 41 -17.80 17.86 8.68
N VAL A 42 -16.82 17.74 7.80
CA VAL A 42 -15.88 16.62 7.79
C VAL A 42 -14.72 16.91 8.74
N ARG A 43 -14.35 15.95 9.58
CA ARG A 43 -13.15 16.06 10.43
C ARG A 43 -11.89 15.84 9.58
N ILE A 44 -10.74 16.27 10.09
CA ILE A 44 -9.46 16.21 9.34
C ILE A 44 -9.06 14.76 9.04
N ASP A 45 -9.19 13.86 10.02
CA ASP A 45 -8.95 12.42 9.89
C ASP A 45 -9.90 11.77 8.87
N GLU A 46 -11.18 12.12 8.91
CA GLU A 46 -12.18 11.68 7.93
C GLU A 46 -11.82 12.15 6.51
N ALA A 47 -11.46 13.43 6.36
CA ALA A 47 -11.08 14.01 5.07
C ALA A 47 -9.83 13.32 4.49
N ASN A 48 -8.85 13.02 5.35
CA ASN A 48 -7.64 12.31 4.95
C ASN A 48 -7.95 10.88 4.48
N ALA A 49 -8.79 10.14 5.21
CA ALA A 49 -9.19 8.80 4.81
C ALA A 49 -10.01 8.79 3.51
N VAL A 50 -10.90 9.76 3.31
CA VAL A 50 -11.66 9.93 2.06
C VAL A 50 -10.71 10.19 0.88
N ALA A 51 -9.71 11.07 1.07
CA ALA A 51 -8.70 11.38 0.07
C ALA A 51 -7.88 10.13 -0.30
N ASP A 52 -7.47 9.32 0.68
CA ASP A 52 -6.77 8.06 0.43
C ASP A 52 -7.61 7.06 -0.37
N ILE A 53 -8.91 6.93 -0.05
CA ILE A 53 -9.82 6.00 -0.73
C ILE A 53 -10.00 6.40 -2.19
N PHE A 54 -10.21 7.69 -2.45
CA PHE A 54 -10.32 8.17 -3.81
C PHE A 54 -8.98 8.18 -4.55
N GLY A 55 -7.89 8.23 -3.80
CA GLY A 55 -6.59 8.45 -4.36
C GLY A 55 -6.49 9.81 -5.02
N ILE A 56 -6.69 10.84 -4.21
CA ILE A 56 -6.40 12.24 -4.52
C ILE A 56 -5.83 12.90 -3.26
N SER A 57 -5.33 14.13 -3.35
CA SER A 57 -4.93 14.89 -2.17
C SER A 57 -6.14 15.44 -1.40
N VAL A 58 -5.97 15.77 -0.13
CA VAL A 58 -7.01 16.47 0.66
C VAL A 58 -7.31 17.84 0.05
N ASP A 59 -6.30 18.54 -0.48
CA ASP A 59 -6.50 19.81 -1.18
C ASP A 59 -7.40 19.65 -2.41
N GLU A 60 -7.19 18.61 -3.22
CA GLU A 60 -8.05 18.30 -4.36
C GLU A 60 -9.45 17.90 -3.92
N LEU A 61 -9.59 17.11 -2.84
CA LEU A 61 -10.88 16.77 -2.25
C LEU A 61 -11.67 18.02 -1.82
N LEU A 62 -10.95 19.06 -1.38
CA LEU A 62 -11.47 20.38 -1.01
C LEU A 62 -11.61 21.35 -2.20
N GLY A 63 -11.33 20.91 -3.43
CA GLY A 63 -11.41 21.72 -4.65
C GLY A 63 -10.25 22.70 -4.84
N ARG A 64 -9.19 22.60 -4.03
CA ARG A 64 -7.99 23.43 -4.09
C ARG A 64 -6.92 22.70 -4.92
N SER A 65 -7.13 22.56 -6.23
CA SER A 65 -6.07 22.02 -7.09
C SER A 65 -5.20 23.16 -7.64
N PRO A 66 -3.89 23.21 -7.37
CA PRO A 66 -2.99 24.03 -8.18
C PRO A 66 -2.99 23.43 -9.59
N ALA A 67 -2.94 24.27 -10.63
CA ALA A 67 -2.86 23.83 -12.02
C ALA A 67 -1.62 22.90 -12.21
N GLY A 68 -1.82 21.58 -12.12
CA GLY A 68 -0.75 20.56 -12.14
C GLY A 68 -0.81 19.46 -11.04
N GLY A 69 -1.71 19.54 -10.07
CA GLY A 69 -1.67 18.72 -8.83
C GLY A 69 -1.86 17.20 -8.95
N ASN A 70 -2.60 16.72 -9.96
CA ASN A 70 -3.06 15.32 -9.97
C ASN A 70 -1.97 14.31 -10.35
N LEU A 71 -1.11 14.66 -11.32
CA LEU A 71 -0.03 13.78 -11.78
C LEU A 71 1.05 13.63 -10.71
N VAL A 72 1.46 14.75 -10.11
CA VAL A 72 2.46 14.80 -9.04
C VAL A 72 2.02 13.96 -7.85
N TRP A 73 0.78 14.13 -7.38
CA TRP A 73 0.26 13.36 -6.26
C TRP A 73 0.13 11.86 -6.62
N SER A 74 -0.42 11.54 -7.79
CA SER A 74 -0.63 10.14 -8.21
C SER A 74 0.69 9.39 -8.34
N ALA A 75 1.69 10.06 -8.88
CA ALA A 75 3.00 9.48 -9.07
C ALA A 75 3.81 9.42 -7.75
N SER A 76 3.62 10.36 -6.84
CA SER A 76 4.12 10.26 -5.45
C SER A 76 3.53 9.06 -4.72
N ARG A 77 2.23 8.80 -4.90
CA ARG A 77 1.59 7.61 -4.32
C ARG A 77 2.10 6.32 -4.94
N LEU A 78 2.32 6.30 -6.26
CA LEU A 78 2.87 5.13 -6.95
C LEU A 78 4.27 4.78 -6.45
N THR A 79 5.16 5.77 -6.34
CA THR A 79 6.51 5.57 -5.78
C THR A 79 6.49 5.18 -4.31
N GLY A 80 5.57 5.74 -3.51
CA GLY A 80 5.35 5.35 -2.12
C GLY A 80 4.87 3.89 -1.97
N LEU A 81 3.93 3.47 -2.81
CA LEU A 81 3.46 2.08 -2.86
C LEU A 81 4.60 1.14 -3.26
N ALA A 82 5.40 1.50 -4.26
CA ALA A 82 6.54 0.69 -4.70
C ALA A 82 7.54 0.45 -3.57
N ARG A 83 7.94 1.50 -2.84
CA ARG A 83 8.84 1.38 -1.68
C ARG A 83 8.27 0.50 -0.57
N ASN A 84 6.99 0.68 -0.24
CA ASN A 84 6.34 -0.13 0.80
C ASN A 84 6.29 -1.61 0.40
N SER A 85 5.94 -1.90 -0.86
CA SER A 85 5.90 -3.26 -1.39
C SER A 85 7.29 -3.90 -1.44
N ALA A 86 8.33 -3.14 -1.80
CA ALA A 86 9.72 -3.62 -1.77
C ALA A 86 10.16 -3.99 -0.35
N GLY A 87 9.77 -3.19 0.65
CA GLY A 87 9.98 -3.51 2.07
C GLY A 87 9.32 -4.82 2.48
N HIS A 88 8.02 -4.99 2.20
CA HIS A 88 7.32 -6.24 2.50
C HIS A 88 7.94 -7.46 1.79
N MET A 89 8.41 -7.31 0.54
CA MET A 89 9.11 -8.40 -0.15
C MET A 89 10.45 -8.73 0.51
N SER A 90 11.18 -7.74 1.00
CA SER A 90 12.43 -7.96 1.73
C SER A 90 12.20 -8.83 2.96
N ASP A 91 11.18 -8.50 3.76
CA ASP A 91 10.82 -9.26 4.97
C ASP A 91 10.42 -10.71 4.63
N LEU A 92 9.67 -10.90 3.53
CA LEU A 92 9.29 -12.24 3.05
C LEU A 92 10.48 -13.06 2.55
N ILE A 93 11.40 -12.44 1.80
CA ILE A 93 12.62 -13.10 1.30
C ILE A 93 13.48 -13.55 2.47
N GLU A 94 13.66 -12.72 3.50
CA GLU A 94 14.40 -13.07 4.72
C GLU A 94 13.77 -14.28 5.40
N THR A 95 12.45 -14.22 5.66
CA THR A 95 11.71 -15.30 6.31
C THR A 95 11.83 -16.63 5.54
N VAL A 96 11.61 -16.62 4.23
CA VAL A 96 11.67 -17.86 3.42
C VAL A 96 13.10 -18.37 3.30
N THR A 97 14.09 -17.49 3.29
CA THR A 97 15.51 -17.86 3.26
C THR A 97 15.91 -18.58 4.55
N ASP A 98 15.48 -18.08 5.71
CA ASP A 98 15.73 -18.69 7.01
C ASP A 98 15.09 -20.09 7.10
N GLU A 99 13.81 -20.22 6.70
CA GLU A 99 13.13 -21.52 6.68
C GLU A 99 13.78 -22.51 5.70
N LEU A 100 14.26 -22.03 4.53
CA LEU A 100 14.97 -22.86 3.57
C LEU A 100 16.33 -23.34 4.10
N GLN A 101 17.02 -22.50 4.87
CA GLN A 101 18.25 -22.90 5.56
C GLN A 101 17.99 -24.03 6.56
N ASP A 102 16.90 -23.94 7.33
CA ASP A 102 16.52 -24.99 8.27
C ASP A 102 16.18 -26.30 7.55
N VAL A 103 15.40 -26.25 6.47
CA VAL A 103 15.10 -27.44 5.65
C VAL A 103 16.37 -28.09 5.12
N ARG A 104 17.29 -27.28 4.58
CA ARG A 104 18.60 -27.77 4.09
C ARG A 104 19.44 -28.36 5.21
N TYR A 105 19.43 -27.74 6.39
CA TYR A 105 20.14 -28.23 7.56
C TYR A 105 19.64 -29.64 7.92
N TYR A 106 18.33 -29.84 8.08
CA TYR A 106 17.78 -31.15 8.43
C TYR A 106 17.96 -32.19 7.33
N ALA A 107 17.79 -31.80 6.06
CA ALA A 107 18.02 -32.68 4.91
C ALA A 107 19.46 -33.22 4.82
N ALA A 108 20.45 -32.48 5.36
CA ALA A 108 21.84 -32.94 5.39
C ALA A 108 22.09 -34.09 6.39
N PHE A 109 21.25 -34.23 7.43
CA PHE A 109 21.40 -35.25 8.47
C PHE A 109 20.45 -36.43 8.30
N ASP A 110 19.29 -36.20 7.69
CA ASP A 110 18.33 -37.24 7.31
C ASP A 110 18.05 -37.08 5.80
N PRO A 111 18.83 -37.78 4.94
CA PRO A 111 18.83 -37.52 3.51
C PRO A 111 17.42 -37.73 2.98
N PRO A 112 16.82 -36.67 2.42
CA PRO A 112 15.41 -36.68 2.20
C PRO A 112 15.02 -37.58 1.03
N THR A 113 13.74 -37.89 0.96
CA THR A 113 13.11 -38.42 -0.25
C THR A 113 13.17 -37.38 -1.37
N ASP A 114 13.11 -37.83 -2.64
CA ASP A 114 13.10 -36.97 -3.85
C ASP A 114 12.16 -35.75 -3.76
N SER A 115 11.08 -35.85 -2.97
CA SER A 115 10.11 -34.77 -2.73
C SER A 115 10.66 -33.52 -2.03
N VAL A 116 11.71 -33.62 -1.22
CA VAL A 116 12.28 -32.46 -0.51
C VAL A 116 13.25 -31.70 -1.41
N ASP A 117 13.99 -32.39 -2.27
CA ASP A 117 14.86 -31.75 -3.25
C ASP A 117 14.02 -30.92 -4.23
N ASP A 118 12.90 -31.47 -4.70
CA ASP A 118 11.92 -30.74 -5.53
C ASP A 118 11.36 -29.49 -4.81
N LEU A 119 11.10 -29.60 -3.50
CA LEU A 119 10.65 -28.47 -2.68
C LEU A 119 11.72 -27.39 -2.54
N ILE A 120 12.98 -27.78 -2.31
CA ILE A 120 14.12 -26.85 -2.21
C ILE A 120 14.29 -26.09 -3.52
N VAL A 121 14.33 -26.80 -4.66
CA VAL A 121 14.46 -26.20 -5.99
C VAL A 121 13.29 -25.25 -6.28
N SER A 122 12.07 -25.65 -5.95
CA SER A 122 10.88 -24.80 -6.14
C SER A 122 10.94 -23.55 -5.26
N THR A 123 11.42 -23.67 -4.03
CA THR A 123 11.55 -22.54 -3.09
C THR A 123 12.62 -21.55 -3.55
N GLU A 124 13.76 -22.04 -4.07
CA GLU A 124 14.80 -21.19 -4.66
C GLU A 124 14.30 -20.41 -5.88
N ALA A 125 13.50 -21.04 -6.74
CA ALA A 125 12.88 -20.37 -7.87
C ALA A 125 11.95 -19.23 -7.42
N VAL A 126 11.17 -19.46 -6.36
CA VAL A 126 10.31 -18.42 -5.75
C VAL A 126 11.14 -17.28 -5.17
N LEU A 127 12.19 -17.58 -4.40
CA LEU A 127 13.09 -16.57 -3.84
C LEU A 127 13.70 -15.68 -4.94
N SER A 128 14.19 -16.29 -6.02
CA SER A 128 14.74 -15.57 -7.18
C SER A 128 13.71 -14.61 -7.81
N ALA A 129 12.47 -15.07 -8.01
CA ALA A 129 11.40 -14.25 -8.55
C ALA A 129 11.01 -13.09 -7.60
N LEU A 130 11.00 -13.33 -6.29
CA LEU A 130 10.73 -12.29 -5.29
C LEU A 130 11.84 -11.23 -5.27
N GLU A 131 13.10 -11.62 -5.38
CA GLU A 131 14.23 -10.69 -5.46
C GLU A 131 14.16 -9.81 -6.72
N GLU A 132 13.79 -10.39 -7.86
CA GLU A 132 13.61 -9.65 -9.11
C GLU A 132 12.44 -8.65 -9.01
N ALA A 133 11.32 -9.09 -8.43
CA ALA A 133 10.18 -8.21 -8.17
C ALA A 133 10.56 -7.05 -7.24
N ARG A 134 11.29 -7.33 -6.14
CA ARG A 134 11.79 -6.32 -5.20
C ARG A 134 12.70 -5.31 -5.90
N ARG A 135 13.68 -5.76 -6.70
CA ARG A 135 14.58 -4.88 -7.47
C ARG A 135 13.81 -3.95 -8.42
N THR A 136 12.77 -4.48 -9.07
CA THR A 136 11.91 -3.69 -9.95
C THR A 136 11.14 -2.61 -9.17
N LEU A 137 10.63 -2.96 -7.99
CA LEU A 137 9.94 -2.02 -7.12
C LEU A 137 10.88 -0.96 -6.52
N ASP A 138 12.11 -1.31 -6.17
CA ASP A 138 13.12 -0.35 -5.72
C ASP A 138 13.40 0.67 -6.83
N THR A 139 13.59 0.20 -8.06
CA THR A 139 13.78 1.08 -9.23
C THR A 139 12.61 2.05 -9.41
N LEU A 140 11.37 1.55 -9.29
CA LEU A 140 10.17 2.39 -9.34
C LEU A 140 10.07 3.35 -8.14
N GLY A 141 10.48 2.90 -6.96
CA GLY A 141 10.50 3.69 -5.74
C GLY A 141 11.53 4.83 -5.80
N GLU A 142 12.67 4.61 -6.43
CA GLU A 142 13.74 5.60 -6.61
C GLU A 142 13.47 6.60 -7.73
N ALA A 143 12.48 6.34 -8.59
CA ALA A 143 12.10 7.24 -9.66
C ALA A 143 11.81 8.66 -9.11
N SER A 144 12.68 9.60 -9.44
CA SER A 144 12.52 11.00 -9.06
C SER A 144 11.59 11.68 -10.05
N ILE A 145 10.58 12.35 -9.51
CA ILE A 145 9.68 13.19 -10.29
C ILE A 145 10.11 14.63 -10.03
N PRO A 146 10.60 15.35 -11.06
CA PRO A 146 10.99 16.75 -10.90
C PRO A 146 9.87 17.56 -10.23
N GLY A 147 10.21 18.26 -9.13
CA GLY A 147 9.24 19.03 -8.34
C GLY A 147 8.59 18.28 -7.17
N VAL A 148 8.94 17.00 -6.93
CA VAL A 148 8.41 16.19 -5.82
C VAL A 148 9.51 15.85 -4.83
N THR A 149 9.55 16.55 -3.69
CA THR A 149 10.39 16.16 -2.56
C THR A 149 9.64 15.14 -1.72
N ILE A 150 9.93 13.86 -1.91
CA ILE A 150 9.39 12.80 -1.04
C ILE A 150 10.13 12.88 0.28
N THR A 151 9.48 13.44 1.31
CA THR A 151 10.04 13.47 2.66
C THR A 151 10.08 12.04 3.19
N THR A 152 11.26 11.45 3.23
CA THR A 152 11.48 10.14 3.83
C THR A 152 11.37 10.27 5.34
N THR A 153 10.19 9.95 5.89
CA THR A 153 10.04 9.80 7.34
C THR A 153 10.79 8.52 7.73
N LYS A 154 12.06 8.65 8.12
CA LYS A 154 12.79 7.57 8.80
C LYS A 154 11.94 7.08 9.97
N ARG A 155 11.37 5.89 9.88
CA ARG A 155 10.86 5.18 11.06
C ARG A 155 12.07 4.95 11.97
N LYS A 156 12.17 5.73 13.05
CA LYS A 156 13.10 5.44 14.16
C LYS A 156 12.70 4.06 14.68
N GLY A 157 13.58 3.08 14.49
CA GLY A 157 13.43 1.75 15.07
C GLY A 157 13.24 1.88 16.59
N THR A 158 12.11 1.37 17.07
CA THR A 158 11.85 1.20 18.50
C THR A 158 12.80 0.11 18.98
N LYS A 159 13.89 0.50 19.65
CA LYS A 159 14.71 -0.44 20.41
C LYS A 159 13.82 -1.06 21.50
N ARG A 160 13.64 -2.38 21.45
CA ARG A 160 13.24 -3.19 22.60
C ARG A 160 14.48 -3.55 23.40
#